data_AF-U5F5B8-F1
#
_entry.id   AF-U5F5B8-F1
#
_cell.length_a   1.000
_cell.length_b   1.000
_cell.length_c   1.000
_cell.angle_alpha   90.00
_cell.angle_beta   90.00
_cell.angle_gamma   90.00
#
_symmetry.space_group_name_H-M   'P 1'
#
loop_
_entity.id
_entity.type
_entity.pdbx_description
1 polymer ?
#
loop_
_entity_poly.entity_id
_entity_poly.type
_entity_poly.pdbx_seq_one_letter_code
_entity_poly.pdbx_strand_id
1 'polypeptide(L)'
;MKKYWETEEGEIIKFGKHFMRCFDKAGKLQFGFISKDEKSGKVKYLVKFVLDREELINSKEGAEYLMQTIEDWKNQEGDING
;
A
#
# COMPACT_ATOMS: atom_id res chain seq x y z
N MET A 1 -8.33 -17.28 8.09
CA MET A 1 -7.79 -17.89 6.85
C MET A 1 -6.71 -16.98 6.33
N LYS A 2 -5.45 -17.42 6.26
CA LYS A 2 -4.39 -16.63 5.61
C LYS A 2 -4.73 -16.56 4.12
N LYS A 3 -4.66 -15.36 3.54
CA LYS A 3 -4.87 -15.17 2.11
C LYS A 3 -3.75 -15.91 1.36
N TYR A 4 -4.06 -16.59 0.25
CA TYR A 4 -3.10 -17.49 -0.42
C TYR A 4 -1.83 -16.78 -0.93
N TRP A 5 -1.86 -15.45 -1.04
CA TRP A 5 -0.75 -14.60 -1.43
C TRP A 5 0.10 -14.09 -0.25
N GLU A 6 -0.29 -14.34 1.01
CA GLU A 6 0.50 -13.99 2.20
C GLU A 6 1.63 -14.99 2.50
N THR A 7 1.74 -16.08 1.71
CA THR A 7 2.84 -17.05 1.78
C THR A 7 4.03 -16.63 0.93
N GLU A 8 3.85 -15.65 0.04
CA GLU A 8 4.92 -15.06 -0.75
C GLU A 8 5.58 -13.92 0.02
N GLU A 9 6.91 -13.91 0.04
CA GLU A 9 7.68 -12.81 0.59
C GLU A 9 7.71 -11.67 -0.45
N GLY A 10 6.71 -10.79 -0.37
CA GLY A 10 6.59 -9.67 -1.30
C GLY A 10 7.63 -8.57 -1.04
N GLU A 11 8.17 -7.99 -2.10
CA GLU A 11 9.11 -6.87 -2.01
C GLU A 11 8.40 -5.62 -1.45
N ILE A 12 8.97 -4.98 -0.43
CA ILE A 12 8.40 -3.78 0.18
C ILE A 12 9.20 -2.55 -0.22
N ILE A 13 8.55 -1.63 -0.90
CA ILE A 13 9.04 -0.29 -1.20
C ILE A 13 8.41 0.69 -0.22
N LYS A 14 9.22 1.48 0.47
CA LYS A 14 8.77 2.46 1.48
C LYS A 14 9.01 3.86 0.99
N PHE A 15 8.06 4.75 1.23
CA PHE A 15 8.15 6.17 0.86
C PHE A 15 7.42 7.02 1.91
N GLY A 16 8.20 7.75 2.71
CA GLY A 16 7.69 8.51 3.86
C GLY A 16 6.99 7.59 4.88
N LYS A 17 5.73 7.91 5.20
CA LYS A 17 4.84 7.10 6.06
C LYS A 17 4.03 6.06 5.29
N HIS A 18 4.31 5.84 4.00
CA HIS A 18 3.56 4.95 3.13
C HIS A 18 4.42 3.79 2.65
N PHE A 19 3.78 2.72 2.20
CA PHE A 19 4.45 1.60 1.56
C PHE A 19 3.64 1.04 0.40
N MET A 20 4.37 0.41 -0.52
CA MET A 20 3.86 -0.51 -1.51
C MET A 20 4.54 -1.86 -1.29
N ARG A 21 3.79 -2.95 -1.31
CA ARG A 21 4.31 -4.31 -1.32
C ARG A 21 3.90 -5.01 -2.60
N CYS A 22 4.88 -5.61 -3.26
CA CYS A 22 4.72 -6.29 -4.53
C CYS A 22 4.78 -7.81 -4.32
N PHE A 23 3.73 -8.52 -4.74
CA PHE A 23 3.70 -9.97 -4.79
C PHE A 23 3.76 -10.40 -6.26
N ASP A 24 4.96 -10.71 -6.75
CA ASP A 24 5.19 -10.96 -8.17
C ASP A 24 4.50 -12.25 -8.64
N LYS A 25 4.54 -13.33 -7.85
CA LYS A 25 3.90 -14.60 -8.25
C LYS A 25 2.38 -14.51 -8.20
N ALA A 26 1.85 -13.82 -7.19
CA ALA A 26 0.41 -13.58 -7.08
C ALA A 26 -0.10 -12.48 -8.03
N GLY A 27 0.79 -11.68 -8.62
CA GLY A 27 0.43 -10.53 -9.44
C GLY A 27 -0.30 -9.44 -8.65
N LYS A 28 -0.03 -9.28 -7.35
CA LYS A 28 -0.76 -8.34 -6.48
C LYS A 28 0.12 -7.22 -5.97
N LEU A 29 -0.47 -6.02 -5.87
CA LEU A 29 0.14 -4.83 -5.32
C LEU A 29 -0.65 -4.39 -4.09
N GLN A 30 0.01 -4.34 -2.95
CA GLN A 30 -0.58 -3.95 -1.68
C GLN A 30 -0.09 -2.57 -1.29
N PHE A 31 -1.01 -1.67 -0.95
CA PHE A 31 -0.71 -0.29 -0.61
C PHE A 31 -1.18 0.00 0.81
N GLY A 32 -0.45 0.86 1.52
CA GLY A 32 -0.82 1.22 2.88
C GLY A 32 0.15 2.17 3.58
N PHE A 33 0.02 2.22 4.90
CA PHE A 33 0.76 3.12 5.78
C PHE A 33 1.70 2.34 6.71
N ILE A 34 2.82 2.97 7.02
CA ILE A 34 3.80 2.50 8.00
C ILE A 34 3.49 3.23 9.31
N SER A 35 3.04 2.48 10.31
CA SER A 35 2.85 2.98 11.67
C SER A 35 3.95 2.42 12.55
N LYS A 36 4.67 3.29 13.27
CA LYS A 36 5.67 2.88 14.25
C LYS A 36 5.08 3.04 15.64
N ASP A 37 5.06 1.95 16.39
CA ASP A 37 4.63 1.97 17.78
C ASP A 37 5.71 2.67 18.63
N GLU A 38 5.39 3.81 19.23
CA GLU A 38 6.35 4.63 19.97
C GLU A 38 6.91 3.94 21.23
N LYS A 39 6.15 3.01 21.82
CA LYS A 39 6.53 2.32 23.06
C LYS A 39 7.41 1.10 22.81
N SER A 40 7.14 0.36 21.74
CA SER A 40 7.85 -0.89 21.43
C SER A 40 8.85 -0.79 20.28
N GLY A 41 8.84 0.32 19.53
CA GLY A 41 9.64 0.51 18.32
C GLY A 41 9.23 -0.39 17.15
N LYS A 42 8.18 -1.21 17.32
CA LYS A 42 7.72 -2.15 16.30
C LYS A 42 7.08 -1.40 15.13
N VAL A 43 7.48 -1.78 13.92
CA VAL A 43 6.88 -1.29 12.68
C VAL A 43 5.68 -2.15 12.32
N LYS A 44 4.52 -1.53 12.16
CA LYS A 44 3.29 -2.14 11.67
C LYS A 44 2.99 -1.60 10.28
N TYR A 45 2.67 -2.50 9.37
CA TYR A 45 2.20 -2.17 8.02
C TYR A 45 0.67 -2.24 8.02
N LEU A 46 0.03 -1.08 7.97
CA LEU A 46 -1.42 -0.95 7.91
C LEU A 46 -1.85 -0.92 6.45
N VAL A 47 -2.45 -2.02 6.00
CA VAL A 47 -2.90 -2.20 4.62
C VAL A 47 -4.15 -1.37 4.37
N LYS A 48 -4.14 -0.50 3.36
CA LYS A 48 -5.32 0.27 2.92
C LYS A 48 -6.10 -0.52 1.87
N PHE A 49 -5.41 -1.04 0.85
CA PHE A 49 -6.04 -1.85 -0.21
C PHE A 49 -5.02 -2.73 -0.93
N VAL A 50 -5.54 -3.61 -1.79
CA VAL A 50 -4.77 -4.49 -2.67
C VAL A 50 -5.35 -4.38 -4.08
N LEU A 51 -4.49 -4.16 -5.06
CA LEU A 51 -4.83 -4.18 -6.49
C LEU A 51 -4.19 -5.39 -7.14
N ASP A 52 -4.88 -5.94 -8.13
CA ASP A 52 -4.28 -6.86 -9.07
C ASP A 52 -3.48 -6.08 -10.12
N ARG A 53 -2.27 -6.53 -10.42
CA ARG A 53 -1.38 -5.90 -11.41
C ARG A 53 -2.03 -5.87 -12.79
N GLU A 54 -2.79 -6.91 -13.13
CA GLU A 54 -3.55 -6.95 -14.39
C GLU A 54 -4.66 -5.89 -14.43
N GLU A 55 -5.36 -5.65 -13.32
CA GLU A 55 -6.37 -4.58 -13.27
C GLU A 55 -5.73 -3.20 -13.35
N LEU A 56 -4.55 -3.01 -12.73
CA LEU A 56 -3.82 -1.75 -12.85
C LEU A 56 -3.41 -1.43 -14.30
N ILE A 57 -3.00 -2.45 -15.05
CA ILE A 57 -2.52 -2.28 -16.44
C ILE A 57 -3.68 -2.21 -17.43
N ASN A 58 -4.73 -3.00 -17.22
CA ASN A 58 -5.78 -3.21 -18.22
C ASN A 58 -7.11 -2.51 -17.91
N SER A 59 -7.29 -1.95 -16.72
CA SER A 59 -8.50 -1.18 -16.37
C SER A 59 -8.18 0.27 -16.06
N LYS A 60 -9.01 1.15 -16.65
CA LYS A 60 -9.04 2.57 -16.32
C LYS A 60 -9.37 2.79 -14.84
N GLU A 61 -10.27 1.99 -14.28
CA GLU A 61 -10.70 2.10 -12.87
C GLU A 61 -9.54 1.78 -11.91
N GLY A 62 -8.73 0.77 -12.22
CA GLY A 62 -7.54 0.42 -11.44
C GLY A 62 -6.50 1.54 -11.40
N ALA A 63 -6.27 2.19 -12.55
CA ALA A 63 -5.40 3.34 -12.65
C ALA A 63 -5.96 4.58 -11.91
N GLU A 64 -7.25 4.87 -12.06
CA GLU A 64 -7.94 5.96 -11.36
C GLU A 64 -7.87 5.78 -9.84
N TYR A 65 -8.04 4.55 -9.34
CA TYR A 65 -7.97 4.25 -7.91
C TYR A 65 -6.55 4.44 -7.33
N LEU A 66 -5.52 4.07 -8.10
CA LEU A 66 -4.13 4.34 -7.72
C LEU A 66 -3.85 5.84 -7.70
N MET A 67 -4.29 6.59 -8.71
CA MET A 67 -4.11 8.05 -8.77
C MET A 67 -4.79 8.73 -7.58
N GLN A 68 -6.04 8.40 -7.28
CA GLN A 68 -6.77 8.94 -6.13
C GLN A 68 -6.05 8.63 -4.81
N THR A 69 -5.51 7.43 -4.66
CA THR A 69 -4.72 7.08 -3.46
C THR A 69 -3.48 7.97 -3.32
N ILE A 70 -2.76 8.21 -4.41
CA ILE A 70 -1.57 9.07 -4.40
C ILE A 70 -1.96 10.51 -4.07
N GLU A 71 -3.09 11.00 -4.60
CA GLU A 71 -3.65 12.31 -4.26
C GLU A 71 -4.04 12.42 -2.79
N ASP A 72 -4.73 11.42 -2.23
CA ASP A 72 -5.04 11.34 -0.80
C ASP A 72 -3.76 11.46 0.04
N TRP A 73 -2.71 10.74 -0.34
CA TRP A 73 -1.43 10.74 0.38
C TRP A 73 -0.72 12.08 0.31
N LYS A 74 -0.77 12.76 -0.84
CA LYS A 74 -0.25 14.14 -0.98
C LYS A 74 -1.03 15.11 -0.11
N ASN A 75 -2.36 14.99 -0.08
CA ASN A 75 -3.22 15.91 0.66
C ASN A 75 -3.14 15.69 2.18
N GLN A 76 -2.79 14.49 2.65
CA GLN A 76 -2.53 14.22 4.08
C GLN A 76 -1.28 14.92 4.63
N GLU A 77 -0.33 15.34 3.79
CA GLU A 77 0.79 16.20 4.25
C GLU A 77 0.35 17.64 4.56
N GLY A 78 -0.86 18.05 4.17
CA GLY A 78 -1.43 19.37 4.42
C GLY A 78 -2.17 19.54 5.76
N ASP A 79 -2.63 18.45 6.38
CA ASP A 79 -3.52 18.48 7.57
C ASP A 79 -2.78 18.28 8.91
N ILE A 80 -1.45 18.14 8.89
CA ILE A 80 -0.61 18.10 10.09
C ILE A 80 -0.29 19.50 10.66
N ASN A 81 -0.89 20.57 10.10
CA ASN A 81 -0.79 21.95 10.60
C ASN A 81 -2.17 22.65 10.75
N GLY A 82 -3.26 21.89 10.92
CA GLY A 82 -4.61 22.41 11.20
C GLY A 82 -5.02 22.28 12.66
#